data_AF-A0A231GUE9-F1
#
_entry.id   AF-A0A231GUE9-F1
#
_cell.length_a   1.000
_cell.length_b   1.000
_cell.length_c   1.000
_cell.angle_alpha   90.00
_cell.angle_beta   90.00
_cell.angle_gamma   90.00
#
_symmetry.space_group_name_H-M   'P 1'
#
loop_
_entity.id
_entity.type
_entity.pdbx_description
1 polymer ?
#
loop_
_entity_poly.entity_id
_entity_poly.type
_entity_poly.pdbx_seq_one_letter_code
_entity_poly.pdbx_strand_id
1 'polypeptide(L)'
;MTDTTTSTNGAAPTNGAGPAAAQIIPTAELGELMDAVVRKAVSAKFAEKAKDIAAEVVEKLLTPEIREQMAETAAHEAELALNPPVVVEPEPEPEPVVVAEEKPKNEYDNEYDFVQDYVCNVYRREIAGSSRTAKQNFRWCPQWWRHGEARGRLKALWTAFEALRQGETVEQSVFWLTHFGPQMNALMDPEGPFKHCSPEGHNIHGVLAELPMDPWPGETEAEATASGLVVPTGPTVHHQRIIRTDFP
;
A
#
# COMPACT_ATOMS: atom_id res chain seq x y z
N MET A 1 39.43 -41.55 31.48
CA MET A 1 40.62 -42.18 30.87
C MET A 1 40.29 -42.35 29.39
N THR A 2 40.69 -41.37 28.57
CA THR A 2 41.79 -41.51 27.56
C THR A 2 41.32 -42.36 26.37
N ASP A 3 41.39 -41.97 25.09
CA ASP A 3 42.14 -40.92 24.42
C ASP A 3 41.55 -40.63 23.03
N THR A 4 41.87 -39.44 22.55
CA THR A 4 41.91 -38.94 21.17
C THR A 4 42.48 -39.93 20.15
N THR A 5 41.97 -39.94 18.91
CA THR A 5 42.83 -40.14 17.73
C THR A 5 42.30 -39.48 16.46
N THR A 6 43.20 -38.68 15.89
CA THR A 6 43.14 -37.90 14.65
C THR A 6 43.41 -38.77 13.41
N SER A 7 42.73 -38.50 12.30
CA SER A 7 43.08 -38.94 10.94
C SER A 7 42.45 -37.92 9.96
N THR A 8 43.13 -37.32 8.98
CA THR A 8 43.56 -37.95 7.72
C THR A 8 44.26 -36.89 6.81
N ASN A 9 45.39 -37.29 6.20
CA ASN A 9 46.04 -36.95 4.90
C ASN A 9 45.94 -35.54 4.27
N GLY A 10 46.93 -35.02 3.53
CA GLY A 10 48.18 -35.56 3.00
C GLY A 10 48.67 -34.74 1.78
N ALA A 11 49.92 -35.02 1.38
CA ALA A 11 50.59 -34.74 0.09
C ALA A 11 51.20 -33.33 -0.17
N ALA A 12 52.54 -33.31 -0.11
CA ALA A 12 53.40 -32.44 -0.90
C ALA A 12 53.46 -32.91 -2.37
N PRO A 13 54.02 -32.11 -3.28
CA PRO A 13 55.15 -32.65 -4.03
C PRO A 13 56.33 -31.68 -4.17
N THR A 14 57.50 -32.29 -4.13
CA THR A 14 58.83 -31.77 -4.44
C THR A 14 59.03 -31.65 -5.96
N ASN A 15 59.81 -30.66 -6.41
CA ASN A 15 60.67 -30.67 -7.60
C ASN A 15 61.58 -29.43 -7.44
N GLY A 16 62.91 -29.46 -7.52
CA GLY A 16 63.78 -30.15 -8.46
C GLY A 16 64.72 -29.07 -9.00
N ALA A 17 65.89 -28.91 -8.38
CA ALA A 17 66.87 -27.88 -8.71
C ALA A 17 67.74 -28.31 -9.90
N GLY A 18 67.64 -27.59 -11.02
CA GLY A 18 68.66 -27.52 -12.07
C GLY A 18 69.29 -26.13 -12.07
N PRO A 19 70.56 -25.96 -12.50
CA PRO A 19 71.23 -24.66 -12.41
C PRO A 19 70.65 -23.74 -13.47
N ALA A 20 69.75 -22.84 -13.06
CA ALA A 20 69.25 -21.78 -13.90
C ALA A 20 70.37 -20.76 -14.11
N ALA A 21 70.71 -20.53 -15.38
CA ALA A 21 71.62 -19.50 -15.83
C ALA A 21 71.32 -18.16 -15.15
N ALA A 22 72.38 -17.45 -14.73
CA ALA A 22 72.30 -16.10 -14.20
C ALA A 22 71.60 -15.19 -15.23
N GLN A 23 70.31 -14.96 -15.04
CA GLN A 23 69.55 -14.00 -15.82
C GLN A 23 70.02 -12.61 -15.42
N ILE A 24 70.51 -11.86 -16.39
CA ILE A 24 70.78 -10.43 -16.25
C ILE A 24 69.40 -9.78 -16.12
N ILE A 25 68.98 -9.45 -14.90
CA ILE A 25 67.80 -8.63 -14.66
C ILE A 25 68.06 -7.28 -15.37
N PRO A 26 67.18 -6.82 -16.27
CA PRO A 26 67.31 -5.48 -16.84
C PRO A 26 67.39 -4.48 -15.70
N THR A 27 68.31 -3.53 -15.74
CA THR A 27 68.53 -2.55 -14.65
C THR A 27 67.26 -1.82 -14.20
N ALA A 28 66.26 -1.70 -15.08
CA ALA A 28 64.95 -1.14 -14.79
C ALA A 28 64.09 -2.00 -13.83
N GLU A 29 64.10 -3.32 -13.96
CA GLU A 29 63.27 -4.24 -13.18
C GLU A 29 63.86 -4.50 -11.78
N LEU A 30 65.19 -4.45 -11.68
CA LEU A 30 65.89 -4.42 -10.38
C LEU A 30 65.54 -3.15 -9.59
N GLY A 31 65.36 -2.01 -10.27
CA GLY A 31 64.94 -0.74 -9.66
C GLY A 31 63.57 -0.83 -8.98
N GLU A 32 62.57 -1.40 -9.65
CA GLU A 32 61.23 -1.55 -9.09
C GLU A 32 61.18 -2.48 -7.87
N LEU A 33 61.95 -3.57 -7.90
CA LEU A 33 62.09 -4.50 -6.78
C LEU A 33 62.79 -3.85 -5.58
N MET A 34 63.83 -3.06 -5.82
CA MET A 34 64.50 -2.28 -4.77
C MET A 34 63.57 -1.21 -4.19
N ASP A 35 62.79 -0.51 -5.03
CA ASP A 35 61.80 0.47 -4.59
C ASP A 35 60.71 -0.15 -3.70
N ALA A 36 60.25 -1.35 -4.03
CA ALA A 36 59.29 -2.07 -3.20
C ALA A 36 59.87 -2.45 -1.82
N VAL A 37 61.13 -2.92 -1.79
CA VAL A 37 61.84 -3.24 -0.54
C VAL A 37 62.06 -1.97 0.30
N VAL A 38 62.45 -0.86 -0.33
CA VAL A 38 62.63 0.44 0.33
C VAL A 38 61.30 0.95 0.89
N ARG A 39 60.20 0.93 0.12
CA ARG A 39 58.86 1.33 0.61
C ARG A 39 58.43 0.52 1.83
N LYS A 40 58.65 -0.81 1.81
CA LYS A 40 58.33 -1.68 2.94
C LYS A 40 59.16 -1.36 4.18
N ALA A 41 60.47 -1.16 4.01
CA ALA A 41 61.37 -0.80 5.09
C ALA A 41 60.98 0.56 5.72
N VAL A 42 60.62 1.54 4.88
CA VAL A 42 60.16 2.86 5.32
C VAL A 42 58.83 2.76 6.08
N SER A 43 57.85 2.01 5.56
CA SER A 43 56.56 1.79 6.24
C SER A 43 56.73 1.12 7.60
N ALA A 44 57.62 0.12 7.71
CA ALA A 44 57.92 -0.52 8.98
C ALA A 44 58.52 0.48 10.01
N LYS A 45 59.40 1.39 9.56
CA LYS A 45 59.98 2.44 10.41
C LYS A 45 58.95 3.49 10.84
N PHE A 46 58.02 3.85 9.96
CA PHE A 46 56.90 4.71 10.34
C PHE A 46 55.96 4.03 11.33
N ALA A 47 55.67 2.73 11.18
CA ALA A 47 54.86 1.99 12.14
C ALA A 47 55.52 1.88 13.51
N GLU A 48 56.85 1.70 13.56
CA GLU A 48 57.64 1.74 14.81
C GLU A 48 57.52 3.12 15.47
N LYS A 49 57.76 4.21 14.73
CA LYS A 49 57.64 5.58 15.25
C LYS A 49 56.21 5.95 15.66
N ALA A 50 55.21 5.45 14.93
CA ALA A 50 53.81 5.66 15.28
C ALA A 50 53.44 4.98 16.60
N LYS A 51 54.03 3.82 16.92
CA LYS A 51 53.84 3.17 18.24
C LYS A 51 54.44 4.00 19.37
N ASP A 52 55.62 4.57 19.17
CA ASP A 52 56.26 5.43 20.18
C ASP A 52 55.39 6.67 20.47
N ILE A 53 54.90 7.32 19.41
CA ILE A 53 54.01 8.50 19.53
C ILE A 53 52.68 8.09 20.18
N ALA A 54 52.11 6.96 19.78
CA ALA A 54 50.87 6.47 20.37
C ALA A 54 51.05 6.14 21.86
N ALA A 55 52.17 5.54 22.26
CA ALA A 55 52.44 5.24 23.67
C ALA A 55 52.52 6.52 24.52
N GLU A 56 53.19 7.57 24.02
CA GLU A 56 53.26 8.86 24.71
C GLU A 56 51.89 9.55 24.83
N VAL A 57 51.08 9.50 23.77
CA VAL A 57 49.73 10.07 23.77
C VAL A 57 48.80 9.29 24.70
N VAL A 58 48.87 7.97 24.68
CA VAL A 58 48.12 7.07 25.57
C VAL A 58 48.51 7.34 27.02
N GLU A 59 49.79 7.51 27.34
CA GLU A 59 50.23 7.84 28.70
C GLU A 59 49.74 9.22 29.17
N LYS A 60 49.75 10.23 28.28
CA LYS A 60 49.22 11.57 28.58
C LYS A 60 47.69 11.59 28.75
N LEU A 61 46.97 10.73 28.02
CA LEU A 61 45.52 10.65 28.07
C LEU A 61 45.02 9.72 29.18
N LEU A 62 45.78 8.70 29.59
CA LEU A 62 45.48 7.82 30.73
C LEU A 62 46.11 8.35 32.01
N THR A 63 45.69 9.55 32.41
CA THR A 63 46.05 10.09 33.73
C THR A 63 45.53 9.16 34.83
N PRO A 64 46.12 9.20 36.05
CA PRO A 64 45.68 8.36 37.17
C PRO A 64 44.17 8.47 37.43
N GLU A 65 43.61 9.66 37.30
CA GLU A 65 42.18 9.93 37.50
C GLU A 65 41.32 9.24 36.43
N ILE A 66 41.75 9.27 35.17
CA ILE A 66 41.03 8.61 34.07
C ILE A 66 41.11 7.08 34.24
N ARG A 67 42.23 6.54 34.72
CA ARG A 67 42.38 5.11 35.00
C ARG A 67 41.48 4.67 36.16
N GLU A 68 41.33 5.52 37.17
CA GLU A 68 40.42 5.29 38.30
C GLU A 68 38.96 5.34 37.83
N GLN A 69 38.56 6.35 37.04
CA GLN A 69 37.23 6.43 36.44
C GLN A 69 36.91 5.22 35.55
N MET A 70 37.89 4.75 34.77
CA MET A 70 37.72 3.54 33.95
C MET A 70 37.58 2.28 34.81
N ALA A 71 38.34 2.19 35.92
CA ALA A 71 38.21 1.09 36.87
C ALA A 71 36.87 1.10 37.62
N GLU A 72 36.38 2.29 38.01
CA GLU A 72 35.05 2.48 38.60
C GLU A 72 33.95 2.11 37.61
N THR A 73 34.07 2.52 36.34
CA THR A 73 33.12 2.16 35.28
C THR A 73 33.11 0.65 35.05
N ALA A 74 34.29 0.02 34.96
CA ALA A 74 34.40 -1.42 34.80
C ALA A 74 33.86 -2.19 36.02
N ALA A 75 34.06 -1.67 37.23
CA ALA A 75 33.50 -2.26 38.45
C ALA A 75 31.97 -2.15 38.49
N HIS A 76 31.42 -1.00 38.11
CA HIS A 76 29.98 -0.78 38.00
C HIS A 76 29.34 -1.67 36.93
N GLU A 77 29.98 -1.83 35.78
CA GLU A 77 29.53 -2.75 34.73
C GLU A 77 29.59 -4.22 35.18
N ALA A 78 30.64 -4.61 35.90
CA ALA A 78 30.75 -5.96 36.47
C ALA A 78 29.69 -6.21 37.56
N GLU A 79 29.37 -5.19 38.38
CA GLU A 79 28.30 -5.23 39.37
C GLU A 79 26.93 -5.39 38.70
N LEU A 80 26.65 -4.64 37.63
CA LEU A 80 25.44 -4.80 36.82
C LEU A 80 25.34 -6.17 36.15
N ALA A 81 26.47 -6.78 35.77
CA ALA A 81 26.48 -8.12 35.20
C ALA A 81 26.22 -9.22 36.24
N LEU A 82 26.69 -9.04 37.49
CA LEU A 82 26.51 -9.98 38.59
C LEU A 82 25.14 -9.84 39.26
N ASN A 83 24.63 -8.61 39.35
CA ASN A 83 23.32 -8.27 39.90
C ASN A 83 22.58 -7.37 38.91
N PRO A 84 22.06 -7.95 37.81
CA PRO A 84 21.29 -7.18 36.85
C PRO A 84 20.09 -6.58 37.57
N PRO A 85 19.80 -5.28 37.40
CA PRO A 85 18.57 -4.71 37.94
C PRO A 85 17.42 -5.57 37.43
N VAL A 86 16.53 -5.97 38.34
CA VAL A 86 15.27 -6.62 37.95
C VAL A 86 14.63 -5.70 36.94
N VAL A 87 14.64 -6.10 35.67
CA VAL A 87 13.88 -5.45 34.63
C VAL A 87 12.44 -5.73 35.02
N VAL A 88 11.86 -4.80 35.79
CA VAL A 88 10.41 -4.64 35.81
C VAL A 88 10.12 -4.32 34.37
N GLU A 89 9.60 -5.30 33.62
CA GLU A 89 9.04 -5.05 32.31
C GLU A 89 8.18 -3.80 32.46
N PRO A 90 8.43 -2.73 31.69
CA PRO A 90 7.56 -1.57 31.76
C PRO A 90 6.15 -2.12 31.55
N GLU A 91 5.26 -1.89 32.51
CA GLU A 91 3.84 -2.19 32.32
C GLU A 91 3.47 -1.62 30.95
N PRO A 92 2.78 -2.40 30.10
CA PRO A 92 2.49 -1.97 28.74
C PRO A 92 1.89 -0.57 28.84
N GLU A 93 2.57 0.42 28.25
CA GLU A 93 1.99 1.75 28.09
C GLU A 93 0.60 1.53 27.52
N PRO A 94 -0.45 2.14 28.11
CA PRO A 94 -1.79 1.95 27.58
C PRO A 94 -1.73 2.35 26.11
N GLU A 95 -2.02 1.40 25.22
CA GLU A 95 -2.22 1.68 23.80
C GLU A 95 -3.08 2.94 23.72
N PRO A 96 -2.80 3.88 22.79
CA PRO A 96 -3.68 5.03 22.64
C PRO A 96 -5.08 4.46 22.49
N VAL A 97 -5.94 4.77 23.46
CA VAL A 97 -7.32 4.36 23.43
C VAL A 97 -7.86 5.09 22.21
N VAL A 98 -7.86 4.40 21.07
CA VAL A 98 -8.79 4.67 19.99
C VAL A 98 -10.13 4.45 20.66
N VAL A 99 -10.64 5.52 21.25
CA VAL A 99 -12.06 5.63 21.55
C VAL A 99 -12.66 5.35 20.19
N ALA A 100 -13.17 4.14 20.00
CA ALA A 100 -13.95 3.83 18.84
C ALA A 100 -15.05 4.87 18.87
N GLU A 101 -14.95 5.89 18.02
CA GLU A 101 -16.02 6.86 17.85
C GLU A 101 -17.22 5.99 17.52
N GLU A 102 -18.12 5.88 18.49
CA GLU A 102 -19.29 5.04 18.38
C GLU A 102 -20.06 5.64 17.21
N LYS A 103 -19.95 5.00 16.04
CA LYS A 103 -20.51 5.55 14.81
C LYS A 103 -21.95 5.91 15.14
N PRO A 104 -22.34 7.17 14.91
CA PRO A 104 -23.66 7.61 15.28
C PRO A 104 -24.66 6.64 14.67
N LYS A 105 -25.61 6.19 15.47
CA LYS A 105 -26.68 5.34 14.97
C LYS A 105 -27.33 6.04 13.77
N ASN A 106 -27.48 5.32 12.66
CA ASN A 106 -28.15 5.82 11.48
C ASN A 106 -29.56 6.32 11.87
N GLU A 107 -29.98 7.44 11.27
CA GLU A 107 -31.35 7.93 11.44
C GLU A 107 -32.34 6.94 10.81
N TYR A 108 -32.00 6.43 9.63
CA TYR A 108 -32.78 5.45 8.89
C TYR A 108 -32.03 4.12 8.87
N ASP A 109 -32.72 3.03 9.23
CA ASP A 109 -32.11 1.71 9.35
C ASP A 109 -31.67 1.14 7.98
N ASN A 110 -32.34 1.54 6.90
CA ASN A 110 -32.08 1.05 5.54
C ASN A 110 -32.56 2.03 4.45
N GLU A 111 -32.26 1.71 3.19
CA GLU A 111 -32.66 2.53 2.04
C GLU A 111 -34.18 2.66 1.86
N TYR A 112 -34.98 1.74 2.38
CA TYR A 112 -36.44 1.77 2.24
C TYR A 112 -37.05 2.82 3.16
N ASP A 113 -36.67 2.82 4.43
CA ASP A 113 -37.12 3.80 5.42
C ASP A 113 -36.68 5.21 5.01
N PHE A 114 -35.44 5.34 4.54
CA PHE A 114 -34.93 6.60 3.99
C PHE A 114 -35.77 7.12 2.81
N VAL A 115 -36.14 6.25 1.87
CA VAL A 115 -36.96 6.69 0.73
C VAL A 115 -38.36 7.07 1.17
N GLN A 116 -38.97 6.26 2.02
CA GLN A 116 -40.33 6.44 2.51
C GLN A 116 -40.48 7.73 3.33
N ASP A 117 -39.57 7.94 4.28
CA ASP A 117 -39.70 8.99 5.30
C ASP A 117 -38.94 10.28 4.96
N TYR A 118 -37.88 10.20 4.14
CA TYR A 118 -37.13 11.39 3.71
C TYR A 118 -37.37 11.76 2.25
N VAL A 119 -36.99 10.89 1.31
CA VAL A 119 -36.96 11.24 -0.13
C VAL A 119 -38.34 11.64 -0.63
N CYS A 120 -39.36 10.81 -0.38
CA CYS A 120 -40.73 11.07 -0.83
C CYS A 120 -41.37 12.31 -0.19
N ASN A 121 -40.90 12.73 0.99
CA ASN A 121 -41.44 13.88 1.71
C ASN A 121 -40.76 15.21 1.32
N VAL A 122 -39.44 15.16 1.10
CA VAL A 122 -38.62 16.35 0.82
C VAL A 122 -38.55 16.65 -0.68
N TYR A 123 -38.46 15.63 -1.54
CA TYR A 123 -38.25 15.85 -2.97
C TYR A 123 -39.54 15.92 -3.77
N ARG A 124 -39.95 17.15 -4.15
CA ARG A 124 -41.23 17.42 -4.82
C ARG A 124 -41.04 17.77 -6.30
N ARG A 125 -41.65 17.00 -7.18
CA ARG A 125 -41.70 17.26 -8.64
C ARG A 125 -43.07 16.85 -9.20
N GLU A 126 -43.50 17.52 -10.26
CA GLU A 126 -44.60 16.99 -11.07
C GLU A 126 -44.08 15.77 -11.84
N ILE A 127 -44.71 14.62 -11.61
CA ILE A 127 -44.37 13.37 -12.29
C ILE A 127 -45.41 13.13 -13.39
N ALA A 128 -44.96 12.56 -14.49
CA ALA A 128 -45.87 12.25 -15.58
C ALA A 128 -46.96 11.28 -15.12
N GLY A 129 -48.21 11.59 -15.46
CA GLY A 129 -49.38 10.83 -15.00
C GLY A 129 -49.99 11.38 -13.70
N SER A 130 -49.29 12.17 -12.88
CA SER A 130 -49.88 12.67 -11.62
C SER A 130 -50.88 13.82 -11.80
N SER A 131 -50.88 14.49 -12.94
CA SER A 131 -51.82 15.57 -13.25
C SER A 131 -51.98 15.73 -14.77
N ARG A 132 -53.12 16.28 -15.19
CA ARG A 132 -53.44 16.55 -16.60
C ARG A 132 -52.50 17.59 -17.23
N THR A 133 -51.87 18.43 -16.41
CA THR A 133 -50.92 19.48 -16.84
C THR A 133 -49.46 19.04 -16.71
N ALA A 134 -49.19 17.93 -16.01
CA ALA A 134 -47.83 17.46 -15.79
C ALA A 134 -47.20 17.08 -17.14
N LYS A 135 -46.15 17.82 -17.52
CA LYS A 135 -45.36 17.48 -18.70
C LYS A 135 -44.67 16.14 -18.47
N GLN A 136 -44.39 15.42 -19.55
CA GLN A 136 -43.75 14.09 -19.54
C GLN A 136 -42.25 14.16 -19.18
N ASN A 137 -41.88 15.00 -18.22
CA ASN A 137 -40.50 15.36 -17.92
C ASN A 137 -39.88 14.47 -16.84
N PHE A 138 -40.70 13.93 -15.93
CA PHE A 138 -40.21 13.08 -14.86
C PHE A 138 -41.03 11.80 -14.74
N ARG A 139 -40.35 10.69 -14.50
CA ARG A 139 -40.93 9.36 -14.25
C ARG A 139 -40.69 8.95 -12.80
N TRP A 140 -41.65 8.26 -12.21
CA TRP A 140 -41.49 7.66 -10.90
C TRP A 140 -42.26 6.34 -10.84
N CYS A 141 -41.63 5.33 -10.23
CA CYS A 141 -42.26 4.05 -9.97
C CYS A 141 -42.50 3.92 -8.46
N PRO A 142 -43.74 3.76 -7.98
CA PRO A 142 -44.03 3.53 -6.56
C PRO A 142 -43.34 2.28 -6.00
N GLN A 143 -43.09 1.28 -6.86
CA GLN A 143 -42.39 0.04 -6.52
C GLN A 143 -40.94 0.10 -7.00
N TRP A 144 -40.26 1.22 -6.76
CA TRP A 144 -38.89 1.51 -7.21
C TRP A 144 -37.89 0.40 -6.86
N TRP A 145 -38.10 -0.33 -5.76
CA TRP A 145 -37.23 -1.43 -5.32
C TRP A 145 -37.21 -2.63 -6.28
N ARG A 146 -38.15 -2.71 -7.23
CA ARG A 146 -38.13 -3.70 -8.32
C ARG A 146 -37.10 -3.38 -9.41
N HIS A 147 -36.54 -2.17 -9.39
CA HIS A 147 -35.53 -1.73 -10.36
C HIS A 147 -34.15 -1.76 -9.71
N GLY A 148 -33.28 -2.67 -10.16
CA GLY A 148 -31.94 -2.88 -9.58
C GLY A 148 -31.09 -1.61 -9.58
N GLU A 149 -31.09 -0.88 -10.69
CA GLU A 149 -30.41 0.42 -10.79
C GLU A 149 -30.97 1.43 -9.78
N ALA A 150 -32.30 1.51 -9.64
CA ALA A 150 -32.92 2.47 -8.74
C ALA A 150 -32.57 2.17 -7.28
N ARG A 151 -32.61 0.90 -6.89
CA ARG A 151 -32.22 0.48 -5.55
C ARG A 151 -30.74 0.79 -5.27
N GLY A 152 -29.85 0.52 -6.21
CA GLY A 152 -28.42 0.82 -6.07
C GLY A 152 -28.16 2.31 -5.86
N ARG A 153 -28.78 3.17 -6.66
CA ARG A 153 -28.66 4.63 -6.54
C ARG A 153 -29.23 5.16 -5.23
N LEU A 154 -30.44 4.71 -4.84
CA LEU A 154 -31.08 5.13 -3.60
C LEU A 154 -30.33 4.64 -2.36
N LYS A 155 -29.74 3.45 -2.42
CA LYS A 155 -28.84 2.95 -1.37
C LYS A 155 -27.58 3.80 -1.24
N ALA A 156 -26.95 4.18 -2.35
CA ALA A 156 -25.80 5.08 -2.33
C ALA A 156 -26.16 6.46 -1.77
N LEU A 157 -27.36 6.97 -2.11
CA LEU A 157 -27.89 8.21 -1.54
C LEU A 157 -28.12 8.13 -0.04
N TRP A 158 -28.73 7.05 0.44
CA TRP A 158 -28.93 6.82 1.87
C TRP A 158 -27.59 6.80 2.63
N THR A 159 -26.61 6.04 2.13
CA THR A 159 -25.27 6.01 2.76
C THR A 159 -24.62 7.39 2.78
N ALA A 160 -24.72 8.16 1.69
CA ALA A 160 -24.20 9.53 1.65
C ALA A 160 -24.95 10.47 2.60
N PHE A 161 -26.27 10.30 2.74
CA PHE A 161 -27.08 11.05 3.69
C PHE A 161 -26.61 10.80 5.12
N GLU A 162 -26.53 9.54 5.55
CA GLU A 162 -26.11 9.22 6.93
C GLU A 162 -24.69 9.73 7.23
N ALA A 163 -23.78 9.66 6.26
CA ALA A 163 -22.42 10.17 6.41
C ALA A 163 -22.34 11.70 6.55
N LEU A 164 -23.24 12.45 5.92
CA LEU A 164 -23.19 13.92 5.85
C LEU A 164 -24.22 14.60 6.76
N ARG A 165 -25.22 13.86 7.26
CA ARG A 165 -26.37 14.39 8.01
C ARG A 165 -25.97 15.20 9.24
N GLN A 166 -24.96 14.74 9.96
CA GLN A 166 -24.52 15.33 11.22
C GLN A 166 -23.47 16.43 11.04
N GLY A 167 -23.08 16.73 9.80
CA GLY A 167 -22.15 17.81 9.53
C GLY A 167 -22.71 19.17 9.93
N GLU A 168 -21.88 19.98 10.59
CA GLU A 168 -22.25 21.31 11.10
C GLU A 168 -21.92 22.44 10.10
N THR A 169 -21.28 22.14 8.97
CA THR A 169 -20.74 23.13 8.04
C THR A 169 -21.40 23.03 6.66
N VAL A 170 -20.66 22.60 5.63
CA VAL A 170 -21.07 22.56 4.23
C VAL A 170 -21.67 21.21 3.82
N GLU A 171 -21.69 20.22 4.71
CA GLU A 171 -22.04 18.83 4.42
C GLU A 171 -23.45 18.70 3.85
N GLN A 172 -24.40 19.49 4.38
CA GLN A 172 -25.77 19.56 3.84
C GLN A 172 -25.78 20.05 2.39
N SER A 173 -25.00 21.10 2.08
CA SER A 173 -24.90 21.62 0.71
C SER A 173 -24.26 20.59 -0.24
N VAL A 174 -23.18 19.95 0.21
CA VAL A 174 -22.51 18.87 -0.53
C VAL A 174 -23.46 17.70 -0.80
N PHE A 175 -24.24 17.29 0.19
CA PHE A 175 -25.24 16.24 0.03
C PHE A 175 -26.21 16.58 -1.11
N TRP A 176 -26.79 17.78 -1.12
CA TRP A 176 -27.75 18.19 -2.14
C TRP A 176 -27.13 18.33 -3.54
N LEU A 177 -25.96 18.96 -3.63
CA LEU A 177 -25.32 19.31 -4.90
C LEU A 177 -24.61 18.12 -5.56
N THR A 178 -23.90 17.32 -4.76
CA THR A 178 -23.00 16.28 -5.27
C THR A 178 -23.67 14.91 -5.33
N HIS A 179 -24.59 14.64 -4.40
CA HIS A 179 -25.20 13.31 -4.29
C HIS A 179 -26.67 13.35 -4.72
N PHE A 180 -27.52 14.09 -4.01
CA PHE A 180 -28.97 14.02 -4.14
C PHE A 180 -29.47 14.47 -5.52
N GLY A 181 -29.11 15.67 -5.95
CA GLY A 181 -29.56 16.23 -7.23
C GLY A 181 -29.21 15.34 -8.43
N PRO A 182 -27.92 14.99 -8.65
CA PRO A 182 -27.52 14.16 -9.78
C PRO A 182 -28.19 12.78 -9.80
N GLN A 183 -28.30 12.11 -8.65
CA GLN A 183 -28.93 10.79 -8.57
C GLN A 183 -30.44 10.86 -8.85
N MET A 184 -31.15 11.82 -8.25
CA MET A 184 -32.59 11.98 -8.48
C MET A 184 -32.91 12.38 -9.92
N ASN A 185 -32.08 13.23 -10.54
CA ASN A 185 -32.24 13.60 -11.93
C ASN A 185 -32.11 12.38 -12.86
N ALA A 186 -31.10 11.52 -12.64
CA ALA A 186 -30.92 10.31 -13.42
C ALA A 186 -32.05 9.28 -13.19
N LEU A 187 -32.51 9.14 -11.94
CA LEU A 187 -33.62 8.22 -11.60
C LEU A 187 -34.92 8.61 -12.27
N MET A 188 -35.24 9.91 -12.26
CA MET A 188 -36.52 10.42 -12.74
C MET A 188 -36.50 10.81 -14.21
N ASP A 189 -35.37 10.62 -14.90
CA ASP A 189 -35.25 10.87 -16.33
C ASP A 189 -36.31 10.05 -17.11
N PRO A 190 -36.99 10.62 -18.12
CA PRO A 190 -37.96 9.90 -18.95
C PRO A 190 -37.39 8.66 -19.63
N GLU A 191 -36.10 8.67 -19.95
CA GLU A 191 -35.34 7.55 -20.54
C GLU A 191 -34.59 6.73 -19.48
N GLY A 192 -34.76 7.06 -18.21
CA GLY A 192 -34.13 6.39 -17.08
C GLY A 192 -34.81 5.07 -16.68
N PRO A 193 -34.48 4.54 -15.49
CA PRO A 193 -34.90 3.20 -15.07
C PRO A 193 -36.42 3.04 -14.93
N PHE A 194 -37.17 4.14 -14.83
CA PHE A 194 -38.62 4.17 -14.70
C PHE A 194 -39.37 4.45 -16.01
N LYS A 195 -38.69 4.40 -17.17
CA LYS A 195 -39.23 4.77 -18.49
C LYS A 195 -40.65 4.25 -18.77
N HIS A 196 -40.90 2.98 -18.46
CA HIS A 196 -42.17 2.31 -18.74
C HIS A 196 -43.13 2.25 -17.53
N CYS A 197 -42.74 2.80 -16.39
CA CYS A 197 -43.55 2.84 -15.18
C CYS A 197 -44.31 4.16 -15.06
N SER A 198 -45.35 4.14 -14.24
CA SER A 198 -46.18 5.32 -13.95
C SER A 198 -46.50 5.39 -12.45
N PRO A 199 -47.06 6.52 -11.99
CA PRO A 199 -47.46 6.68 -10.58
C PRO A 199 -48.49 5.66 -10.13
N GLU A 200 -49.24 5.05 -11.06
CA GLU A 200 -50.23 4.01 -10.78
C GLU A 200 -49.59 2.64 -10.52
N GLY A 201 -48.32 2.41 -10.92
CA GLY A 201 -47.61 1.18 -10.60
C GLY A 201 -46.44 0.81 -11.51
N HIS A 202 -45.77 -0.28 -11.14
CA HIS A 202 -44.70 -0.88 -11.93
C HIS A 202 -45.25 -1.65 -13.12
N ASN A 203 -44.72 -1.37 -14.31
CA ASN A 203 -45.10 -2.07 -15.53
C ASN A 203 -44.20 -3.29 -15.77
N ILE A 204 -44.75 -4.48 -15.52
CA ILE A 204 -44.05 -5.77 -15.67
C ILE A 204 -43.77 -6.10 -17.15
N HIS A 205 -44.55 -5.57 -18.09
CA HIS A 205 -44.39 -5.84 -19.52
C HIS A 205 -43.45 -4.85 -20.22
N GLY A 206 -43.03 -3.79 -19.53
CA GLY A 206 -42.09 -2.78 -20.02
C GLY A 206 -40.75 -2.82 -19.29
N VAL A 207 -40.32 -3.98 -18.78
CA VAL A 207 -39.01 -4.10 -18.12
C VAL A 207 -37.91 -3.89 -19.17
N LEU A 208 -36.99 -2.97 -18.89
CA LEU A 208 -35.81 -2.76 -19.72
C LEU A 208 -34.96 -4.04 -19.71
N ALA A 209 -34.60 -4.52 -20.89
CA ALA A 209 -33.72 -5.68 -21.02
C ALA A 209 -32.33 -5.37 -20.43
N GLU A 210 -31.67 -6.41 -19.93
CA GLU A 210 -30.26 -6.33 -19.54
C GLU A 210 -29.41 -5.86 -20.72
N LEU A 211 -28.33 -5.14 -20.42
CA LEU A 211 -27.42 -4.68 -21.46
C LEU A 211 -26.81 -5.90 -22.16
N PRO A 212 -26.81 -5.95 -23.51
CA PRO A 212 -26.19 -7.04 -24.23
C PRO A 212 -24.70 -7.06 -23.91
N MET A 213 -24.19 -8.23 -23.55
CA MET A 213 -22.78 -8.43 -23.19
C MET A 213 -22.32 -9.76 -23.78
N ASP A 214 -21.22 -9.71 -24.52
CA ASP A 214 -20.43 -10.90 -24.82
C ASP A 214 -19.47 -11.13 -23.64
N PRO A 215 -19.33 -12.37 -23.14
CA PRO A 215 -18.50 -12.66 -21.98
C PRO A 215 -17.07 -12.21 -22.25
N TRP A 216 -16.48 -11.58 -21.23
CA TRP A 216 -15.08 -11.15 -21.29
C TRP A 216 -14.17 -12.36 -21.60
N PRO A 217 -13.35 -12.31 -22.66
CA PRO A 217 -12.55 -13.46 -23.09
C PRO A 217 -11.37 -13.79 -22.16
N GLY A 218 -11.14 -13.03 -21.09
CA GLY A 218 -9.97 -13.13 -20.21
C GLY A 218 -8.99 -11.97 -20.44
N GLU A 219 -7.86 -11.96 -19.73
CA GLU A 219 -6.86 -10.89 -19.85
C GLU A 219 -6.37 -10.73 -21.29
N THR A 220 -6.86 -9.69 -21.97
CA THR A 220 -6.10 -9.05 -23.04
C THR A 220 -5.10 -8.14 -22.35
N GLU A 221 -3.82 -8.23 -22.72
CA GLU A 221 -2.73 -7.35 -22.26
C GLU A 221 -3.00 -5.88 -22.67
N ALA A 222 -4.01 -5.25 -22.09
CA ALA A 222 -4.17 -3.82 -22.10
C ALA A 222 -3.27 -3.32 -20.96
N GLU A 223 -2.05 -2.91 -21.30
CA GLU A 223 -1.14 -2.31 -20.34
C GLU A 223 -1.79 -1.06 -19.75
N ALA A 224 -2.26 -1.16 -18.51
CA ALA A 224 -2.68 -0.01 -17.75
C ALA A 224 -1.45 0.88 -17.56
N THR A 225 -1.46 2.06 -18.19
CA THR A 225 -0.39 3.03 -17.96
C THR A 225 -0.40 3.48 -16.50
N ALA A 226 0.73 3.95 -15.99
CA ALA A 226 0.87 4.41 -14.60
C ALA A 226 -0.14 5.51 -14.20
N SER A 227 -0.79 6.16 -15.17
CA SER A 227 -1.85 7.16 -14.96
C SER A 227 -3.26 6.55 -14.84
N GLY A 228 -3.42 5.23 -14.99
CA GLY A 228 -4.72 4.56 -15.03
C GLY A 228 -5.49 4.77 -16.34
N LEU A 229 -4.90 5.48 -17.32
CA LEU A 229 -5.48 5.64 -18.64
C LEU A 229 -5.24 4.38 -19.46
N VAL A 230 -6.32 3.75 -19.92
CA VAL A 230 -6.23 2.65 -20.88
C VAL A 230 -5.86 3.23 -22.24
N VAL A 231 -4.65 2.95 -22.72
CA VAL A 231 -4.22 3.27 -24.08
C VAL A 231 -4.46 2.02 -24.93
N PRO A 232 -5.37 2.04 -25.91
CA PRO A 232 -5.56 0.90 -26.80
C PRO A 232 -4.28 0.68 -27.62
N THR A 233 -3.60 -0.45 -27.41
CA THR A 233 -2.34 -0.80 -28.09
C THR A 233 -2.55 -1.53 -29.41
N GLY A 234 -3.80 -1.78 -29.83
CA GLY A 234 -4.13 -2.50 -31.06
C GLY A 234 -5.35 -1.94 -31.80
N PRO A 235 -5.53 -2.30 -33.08
CA PRO A 235 -6.70 -1.91 -33.86
C PRO A 235 -7.97 -2.50 -33.22
N THR A 236 -9.04 -1.70 -33.17
CA THR A 236 -10.37 -2.15 -32.75
C THR A 236 -10.78 -3.36 -33.59
N VAL A 237 -10.80 -4.55 -32.99
CA VAL A 237 -11.27 -5.76 -33.65
C VAL A 237 -12.79 -5.66 -33.76
N HIS A 238 -13.28 -5.23 -34.93
CA HIS A 238 -14.68 -5.39 -35.29
C HIS A 238 -14.94 -6.90 -35.44
N HIS A 239 -15.44 -7.54 -34.39
CA HIS A 239 -16.01 -8.89 -34.49
C HIS A 239 -17.26 -8.80 -35.38
N GLN A 240 -17.06 -8.85 -36.70
CA GLN A 240 -18.18 -8.93 -37.62
C GLN A 240 -18.90 -10.25 -37.37
N ARG A 241 -20.15 -10.10 -36.90
CA ARG A 241 -21.26 -11.05 -37.05
C ARG A 241 -21.09 -12.34 -36.23
N ILE A 242 -21.53 -12.27 -34.97
CA ILE A 242 -22.00 -13.46 -34.25
C ILE A 242 -23.25 -13.96 -34.99
N ILE A 243 -23.07 -14.90 -35.92
CA ILE A 243 -24.18 -15.69 -36.45
C ILE A 243 -24.60 -16.60 -35.29
N ARG A 244 -25.67 -16.20 -34.57
CA ARG A 244 -26.41 -17.13 -33.73
C ARG A 244 -26.93 -18.24 -34.65
N THR A 245 -26.23 -19.37 -34.67
CA THR A 245 -26.84 -20.61 -35.13
C THR A 245 -27.84 -21.02 -34.05
N ASP A 246 -29.04 -21.35 -34.50
CA ASP A 246 -30.25 -21.51 -33.71
C ASP A 246 -30.06 -22.43 -32.49
N PHE A 247 -30.85 -22.17 -31.44
CA PHE A 247 -31.14 -23.16 -30.41
C PHE A 247 -32.68 -23.26 -30.24
N PRO A 248 -33.17 -24.46 -29.86
CA PRO A 248 -34.47 -25.03 -30.21
C PRO A 248 -35.69 -24.41 -29.50
#